data_AF-A0A5J4QCW9-F1
#
_entry.id   AF-A0A5J4QCW9-F1
#
_cell.length_a   1.000
_cell.length_b   1.000
_cell.length_c   1.000
_cell.angle_alpha   90.00
_cell.angle_beta   90.00
_cell.angle_gamma   90.00
#
_symmetry.space_group_name_H-M   'P 1'
#
loop_
_entity.id
_entity.type
_entity.pdbx_description
1 polymer ?
#
loop_
_entity_poly.entity_id
_entity_poly.type
_entity_poly.pdbx_seq_one_letter_code
_entity_poly.pdbx_strand_id
1 'polypeptide(L)'
;MSKEQERAELHRAIRQIANDPRGSVDGWNFKSYVLGILFYRFISENLTIYMNKEEQRTGNSSFDYAKITDKEAESSGFGRR
;
A
#
# COMPACT_ATOMS: atom_id res chain seq x y z
N MET A 1 41.39 20.39 3.42
CA MET A 1 40.15 21.10 3.02
C MET A 1 39.57 21.73 4.27
N SER A 2 39.10 22.97 4.19
CA SER A 2 38.63 23.70 5.39
C SER A 2 37.23 23.22 5.77
N LYS A 3 36.95 23.12 7.07
CA LYS A 3 35.65 22.74 7.66
C LYS A 3 34.47 23.58 7.12
N GLU A 4 34.77 24.76 6.61
CA GLU A 4 33.83 25.69 6.01
C GLU A 4 33.43 25.31 4.57
N GLN A 5 34.33 24.67 3.82
CA GLN A 5 34.04 24.12 2.48
C GLN A 5 33.12 22.89 2.58
N GLU A 6 33.38 22.00 3.53
CA GLU A 6 32.52 20.83 3.78
C GLU A 6 31.10 21.25 4.18
N ARG A 7 30.98 22.32 4.99
CA ARG A 7 29.68 22.87 5.36
C ARG A 7 28.98 23.51 4.16
N ALA A 8 29.70 24.21 3.28
CA ALA A 8 29.12 24.78 2.07
C ALA A 8 28.61 23.70 1.10
N GLU A 9 29.35 22.60 0.94
CA GLU A 9 28.98 21.44 0.13
C GLU A 9 27.76 20.71 0.71
N LEU A 10 27.74 20.48 2.04
CA LEU A 10 26.61 19.88 2.73
C LEU A 10 25.33 20.73 2.58
N HIS A 11 25.45 22.05 2.77
CA HIS A 11 24.33 22.97 2.58
C HIS A 11 23.88 23.06 1.12
N ARG A 12 24.78 22.85 0.16
CA ARG A 12 24.43 22.77 -1.27
C ARG A 12 23.68 21.48 -1.58
N ALA A 13 24.15 20.34 -1.07
CA ALA A 13 23.49 19.04 -1.21
C ALA A 13 22.08 19.04 -0.61
N ILE A 14 21.92 19.58 0.62
CA ILE A 14 20.61 19.71 1.27
C ILE A 14 19.65 20.57 0.44
N ARG A 15 20.13 21.69 -0.14
CA ARG A 15 19.31 22.55 -1.00
C ARG A 15 18.97 21.88 -2.33
N GLN A 16 19.86 21.06 -2.87
CA GLN A 16 19.62 20.32 -4.10
C GLN A 16 18.55 19.24 -3.90
N ILE A 17 18.60 18.52 -2.77
CA ILE A 17 17.57 17.54 -2.36
C ILE A 17 16.21 18.23 -2.15
N ALA A 18 16.19 19.42 -1.55
CA ALA A 18 14.95 20.18 -1.32
C ALA A 18 14.30 20.75 -2.61
N ASN A 19 15.07 20.84 -3.69
CA ASN A 19 14.60 21.33 -4.99
C ASN A 19 14.14 20.21 -5.93
N ASP A 20 14.45 18.95 -5.65
CA ASP A 20 14.15 17.81 -6.53
C ASP A 20 12.67 17.34 -6.53
N PRO A 21 11.84 17.57 -5.50
CA PRO A 21 10.42 17.20 -5.59
C PRO A 21 9.48 18.37 -5.90
N ARG A 22 9.88 19.35 -6.74
CA ARG A 22 8.95 20.39 -7.24
C ARG A 22 8.68 20.29 -8.75
N GLY A 23 8.82 19.09 -9.32
CA GLY A 23 8.68 18.87 -10.76
C GLY A 23 7.44 18.11 -11.24
N SER A 24 6.86 17.16 -10.48
CA SER A 24 5.83 16.28 -11.11
C SER A 24 4.92 15.44 -10.21
N VAL A 25 4.99 15.55 -8.88
CA VAL A 25 3.91 15.00 -8.02
C VAL A 25 3.62 16.03 -6.95
N ASP A 26 2.76 16.97 -7.33
CA ASP A 26 2.23 17.99 -6.45
C ASP A 26 1.61 17.33 -5.21
N GLY A 27 1.82 17.88 -4.02
CA GLY A 27 1.35 17.30 -2.74
C GLY A 27 -0.17 17.06 -2.67
N TRP A 28 -0.91 17.57 -3.65
CA TRP A 28 -2.31 17.28 -3.93
C TRP A 28 -2.57 15.84 -4.39
N ASN A 29 -1.70 15.25 -5.21
CA ASN A 29 -1.82 13.84 -5.64
C ASN A 29 -1.37 12.87 -4.55
N PHE A 30 -0.40 13.24 -3.73
CA PHE A 30 0.15 12.37 -2.69
C PHE A 30 -0.92 11.94 -1.67
N LYS A 31 -1.79 12.86 -1.24
CA LYS A 31 -2.90 12.53 -0.32
C LYS A 31 -3.86 11.52 -0.91
N SER A 32 -4.21 11.67 -2.19
CA SER A 32 -5.10 10.73 -2.89
C SER A 32 -4.45 9.35 -3.07
N TYR A 33 -3.13 9.29 -3.33
CA TYR A 33 -2.40 8.02 -3.38
C TYR A 33 -2.34 7.33 -2.02
N VAL A 34 -2.00 8.07 -0.96
CA VAL A 34 -1.93 7.54 0.41
C VAL A 34 -3.32 7.11 0.89
N LEU A 35 -4.35 7.90 0.63
CA LEU A 35 -5.72 7.53 0.96
C LEU A 35 -6.19 6.34 0.13
N GLY A 36 -5.81 6.27 -1.15
CA GLY A 36 -6.10 5.15 -2.04
C GLY A 36 -5.51 3.84 -1.53
N ILE A 37 -4.23 3.82 -1.12
CA ILE A 37 -3.61 2.60 -0.57
C ILE A 37 -4.21 2.22 0.78
N LEU A 38 -4.54 3.18 1.64
CA LEU A 38 -5.20 2.91 2.92
C LEU A 38 -6.64 2.40 2.73
N PHE A 39 -7.37 2.96 1.76
CA PHE A 39 -8.71 2.53 1.42
C PHE A 39 -8.72 1.14 0.81
N TYR A 40 -7.81 0.86 -0.13
CA TYR A 40 -7.61 -0.48 -0.68
C TYR A 40 -7.32 -1.47 0.43
N ARG A 41 -6.35 -1.16 1.31
CA ARG A 41 -6.02 -1.99 2.47
C ARG A 41 -7.23 -2.23 3.37
N PHE A 42 -7.99 -1.19 3.70
CA PHE A 42 -9.17 -1.30 4.55
C PHE A 42 -10.24 -2.23 3.97
N ILE A 43 -10.55 -2.10 2.66
CA ILE A 43 -11.52 -2.99 2.01
C ILE A 43 -11.00 -4.41 1.95
N SER A 44 -9.74 -4.60 1.54
CA SER A 44 -9.14 -5.93 1.41
C SER A 44 -9.09 -6.69 2.74
N GLU A 45 -8.69 -6.01 3.83
CA GLU A 45 -8.68 -6.62 5.16
C GLU A 45 -10.11 -6.99 5.63
N ASN A 46 -11.07 -6.08 5.47
CA ASN A 46 -12.46 -6.35 5.84
C ASN A 46 -13.07 -7.50 5.03
N LEU A 47 -12.82 -7.54 3.72
CA LEU A 47 -13.29 -8.61 2.85
C LEU A 47 -12.69 -9.96 3.25
N THR A 48 -11.37 -10.00 3.48
CA THR A 48 -10.67 -11.22 3.91
C THR A 48 -11.24 -11.73 5.24
N ILE A 49 -11.45 -10.84 6.22
CA ILE A 49 -12.05 -11.20 7.51
C ILE A 49 -13.47 -11.74 7.33
N TYR A 50 -14.27 -11.08 6.49
CA TYR A 50 -15.64 -11.50 6.23
C TYR A 50 -15.68 -12.89 5.60
N MET A 51 -14.91 -13.13 4.54
CA MET A 51 -14.87 -14.42 3.84
C MET A 51 -14.35 -15.54 4.74
N ASN A 52 -13.28 -15.28 5.50
CA ASN A 52 -12.75 -16.25 6.46
C ASN A 52 -13.78 -16.63 7.51
N LYS A 53 -14.54 -15.66 8.03
CA LYS A 53 -15.60 -15.94 9.01
C LYS A 53 -16.74 -16.76 8.40
N GLU A 54 -17.18 -16.44 7.19
CA GLU A 54 -18.26 -17.19 6.54
C GLU A 54 -17.85 -18.66 6.28
N GLU A 55 -16.65 -18.90 5.77
CA GLU A 55 -16.12 -20.26 5.55
C GLU A 55 -15.88 -21.04 6.85
N GLN A 56 -15.45 -20.35 7.91
CA GLN A 56 -15.35 -20.97 9.23
C GLN A 56 -16.72 -21.37 9.78
N ARG A 57 -17.77 -20.59 9.50
CA ARG A 57 -19.16 -20.91 9.90
C ARG A 57 -19.74 -22.08 9.13
N THR A 58 -19.33 -22.31 7.88
CA THR A 58 -19.74 -23.46 7.07
C THR A 58 -18.95 -24.73 7.39
N GLY A 59 -18.01 -24.67 8.34
CA GLY A 59 -17.27 -25.82 8.87
C GLY A 59 -15.81 -25.89 8.44
N ASN A 60 -15.34 -24.95 7.63
CA ASN A 60 -13.95 -24.89 7.18
C ASN A 60 -13.10 -23.99 8.11
N SER A 61 -12.86 -24.49 9.32
CA SER A 61 -12.24 -23.73 10.43
C SER A 61 -10.82 -23.22 10.14
N SER A 62 -10.11 -23.83 9.19
CA SER A 62 -8.74 -23.47 8.80
C SER A 62 -8.67 -22.66 7.49
N PHE A 63 -9.81 -22.25 6.93
CA PHE A 63 -9.84 -21.49 5.69
C PHE A 63 -9.19 -20.11 5.85
N ASP A 64 -8.41 -19.71 4.84
CA ASP A 64 -7.78 -18.40 4.75
C ASP A 64 -7.78 -17.90 3.30
N TYR A 65 -8.66 -16.95 3.01
CA TYR A 65 -8.83 -16.31 1.72
C TYR A 65 -7.56 -15.64 1.21
N ALA A 66 -6.65 -15.20 2.09
CA ALA A 66 -5.39 -14.60 1.66
C ALA A 66 -4.38 -15.63 1.10
N LYS A 67 -4.64 -16.93 1.29
CA LYS A 67 -3.73 -18.02 0.87
C LYS A 67 -4.19 -18.80 -0.35
N ILE A 68 -5.42 -18.55 -0.82
CA ILE A 68 -5.94 -19.24 -2.01
C ILE A 68 -5.47 -18.54 -3.28
N THR A 69 -5.33 -19.29 -4.36
CA THR A 69 -5.01 -18.74 -5.67
C THR A 69 -6.23 -18.14 -6.34
N ASP A 70 -6.02 -17.22 -7.30
CA ASP A 70 -7.11 -16.61 -8.07
C ASP A 70 -8.01 -17.66 -8.75
N LYS A 71 -7.40 -18.73 -9.28
CA LYS A 71 -8.13 -19.84 -9.91
C LYS A 71 -9.05 -20.55 -8.91
N GLU A 72 -8.55 -20.78 -7.69
CA GLU A 72 -9.35 -21.41 -6.63
C GLU A 72 -10.50 -20.49 -6.22
N ALA A 73 -10.25 -19.18 -6.05
CA ALA A 73 -11.28 -18.18 -5.73
C ALA A 73 -12.38 -18.06 -6.80
N GLU A 74 -12.01 -18.09 -8.09
CA GLU A 74 -12.97 -18.06 -9.20
C GLU A 74 -13.79 -19.35 -9.30
N SER A 75 -13.15 -20.50 -9.06
CA SER A 75 -13.79 -21.83 -9.12
C SER A 75 -14.79 -22.07 -7.99
N SER A 76 -14.56 -21.49 -6.82
CA SER A 76 -15.46 -21.54 -5.67
C SER A 76 -16.66 -20.59 -5.81
N GLY A 77 -16.76 -19.87 -6.93
CA GLY A 77 -17.92 -19.06 -7.29
C GLY A 77 -17.97 -17.68 -6.63
N PHE A 78 -16.94 -17.29 -5.89
CA PHE A 78 -16.86 -15.97 -5.24
C PHE A 78 -16.87 -14.82 -6.24
N GLY A 79 -16.29 -15.01 -7.44
CA GLY A 79 -16.25 -13.99 -8.50
C GLY A 79 -17.48 -13.96 -9.44
N ARG A 80 -18.50 -14.80 -9.22
CA ARG A 80 -19.65 -14.95 -10.15
C ARG A 80 -21.03 -14.70 -9.53
N ARG A 81 -21.13 -14.19 -8.30
CA ARG A 81 -22.41 -13.76 -7.70
C ARG A 81 -22.54 -12.25 -7.69
#